data_AF-A0A0M0KBH9-F1
#
_entry.id   AF-A0A0M0KBH9-F1
#
_cell.length_a   1.000
_cell.length_b   1.000
_cell.length_c   1.000
_cell.angle_alpha   90.00
_cell.angle_beta   90.00
_cell.angle_gamma   90.00
#
_symmetry.space_group_name_H-M   'P 1'
#
loop_
_entity.id
_entity.type
_entity.pdbx_description
1 polymer ?
#
loop_
_entity_poly.entity_id
_entity_poly.type
_entity_poly.pdbx_seq_one_letter_code
_entity_poly.pdbx_strand_id
1 'polypeptide(L)'
;MLTEVCGLTGEAKVNGVVQHVLTTLEASPEVKLLLFGHHQAVLDALEAALLEKAKVVGGLVRIDGRTPTEHRQPLVDRFQSESSVRVALLSINAAGVGLTLTAASLVIFAELSWNVAFLLQVTGCHGRSARVPTCVPRSASGVPVTS
;
A
#
# COMPACT_ATOMS: atom_id res chain seq x y z
N MET A 1 11.70 24.25 6.12
CA MET A 1 11.57 23.59 7.44
C MET A 1 10.22 22.85 7.55
N LEU A 2 9.88 22.02 6.55
CA LEU A 2 8.74 21.08 6.56
C LEU A 2 9.14 19.67 6.09
N THR A 3 10.39 19.51 5.62
CA THR A 3 10.95 18.27 5.08
C THR A 3 11.30 17.26 6.18
N GLU A 4 11.50 17.70 7.43
CA GLU A 4 12.03 16.85 8.52
C GLU A 4 10.94 16.07 9.29
N VAL A 5 9.70 16.55 9.37
CA VAL A 5 8.61 15.83 10.08
C VAL A 5 8.01 14.72 9.21
N CYS A 6 8.15 14.81 7.88
CA CYS A 6 7.72 13.78 6.94
C CYS A 6 8.75 12.64 6.81
N GLY A 7 10.02 12.84 7.20
CA GLY A 7 11.07 11.82 7.09
C GLY A 7 10.84 10.62 8.01
N LEU A 8 10.63 10.84 9.31
CA LEU A 8 10.47 9.76 10.29
C LEU A 8 9.15 8.98 10.13
N THR A 9 8.07 9.65 9.69
CA THR A 9 6.79 8.98 9.39
C THR A 9 6.72 8.42 7.98
N GLY A 10 7.55 8.93 7.06
CA GLY A 10 7.72 8.43 5.69
C GLY A 10 8.51 7.13 5.65
N GLU A 11 9.62 7.03 6.37
CA GLU A 11 10.46 5.82 6.41
C GLU A 11 9.73 4.61 6.98
N ALA A 12 8.93 4.79 8.05
CA ALA A 12 8.12 3.71 8.59
C ALA A 12 7.07 3.21 7.59
N LYS A 13 6.49 4.12 6.79
CA LYS A 13 5.54 3.77 5.72
C LYS A 13 6.24 3.07 4.56
N VAL A 14 7.39 3.58 4.13
CA VAL A 14 8.21 2.98 3.07
C VAL A 14 8.60 1.57 3.46
N ASN A 15 9.07 1.35 4.69
CA ASN A 15 9.42 0.02 5.16
C ASN A 15 8.20 -0.90 5.20
N GLY A 16 7.06 -0.44 5.70
CA GLY A 16 5.81 -1.22 5.68
C GLY A 16 5.37 -1.64 4.29
N VAL A 17 5.43 -0.73 3.31
CA VAL A 17 5.11 -1.02 1.90
C VAL A 17 6.12 -2.00 1.30
N VAL A 18 7.42 -1.81 1.56
CA VAL A 18 8.47 -2.71 1.07
C VAL A 18 8.29 -4.11 1.64
N GLN A 19 8.05 -4.25 2.94
CA GLN A 19 7.76 -5.55 3.55
C GLN A 19 6.54 -6.21 2.92
N HIS A 20 5.47 -5.46 2.70
CA HIS A 20 4.27 -6.00 2.05
C HIS A 20 4.54 -6.47 0.61
N VAL A 21 5.32 -5.71 -0.16
CA VAL A 21 5.75 -6.09 -1.52
C VAL A 21 6.59 -7.38 -1.47
N LEU A 22 7.56 -7.46 -0.56
CA LEU A 22 8.40 -8.65 -0.40
C LEU A 22 7.56 -9.89 -0.05
N THR A 23 6.69 -9.79 0.97
CA THR A 23 5.81 -10.89 1.37
C THR A 23 4.89 -11.33 0.22
N THR A 24 4.41 -10.39 -0.59
CA THR A 24 3.57 -10.70 -1.76
C THR A 24 4.36 -11.43 -2.84
N LEU A 25 5.59 -11.00 -3.13
CA LEU A 25 6.45 -11.65 -4.11
C LEU A 25 6.95 -13.02 -3.63
N GLU A 26 7.15 -13.21 -2.33
CA GLU A 26 7.48 -14.50 -1.73
C GLU A 26 6.29 -15.48 -1.80
N ALA A 27 5.07 -14.99 -1.56
CA ALA A 27 3.86 -15.80 -1.66
C ALA A 27 3.50 -16.13 -3.12
N SER A 28 3.82 -15.25 -4.06
CA SER A 28 3.47 -15.39 -5.47
C SER A 28 4.57 -14.82 -6.38
N PRO A 29 5.59 -15.62 -6.72
CA PRO A 29 6.77 -15.14 -7.45
C PRO A 29 6.50 -14.72 -8.90
N GLU A 30 5.39 -15.17 -9.47
CA GLU A 30 4.98 -14.90 -10.85
C GLU A 30 4.12 -13.62 -11.00
N VAL A 31 3.69 -13.03 -9.88
CA VAL A 31 2.82 -11.86 -9.89
C VAL A 31 3.61 -10.58 -10.18
N LYS A 32 3.06 -9.74 -11.05
CA LYS A 32 3.57 -8.39 -11.33
C LYS A 32 2.78 -7.34 -10.55
N LEU A 33 3.51 -6.37 -10.00
CA LEU A 33 3.02 -5.36 -9.06
C LEU A 33 3.16 -3.95 -9.65
N LEU A 34 2.12 -3.13 -9.48
CA LEU A 34 2.18 -1.69 -9.70
C LEU A 34 2.18 -0.96 -8.36
N LEU A 35 3.18 -0.11 -8.15
CA LEU A 35 3.30 0.75 -6.98
C LEU A 35 3.03 2.19 -7.40
N PHE A 36 1.97 2.79 -6.86
CA PHE A 36 1.62 4.19 -7.13
C PHE A 36 2.04 5.12 -5.99
N GLY A 37 2.71 6.22 -6.35
CA GLY A 37 3.10 7.30 -5.44
C GLY A 37 2.73 8.68 -5.96
N HIS A 38 2.57 9.64 -5.05
CA HIS A 38 2.31 11.04 -5.35
C HIS A 38 3.59 11.88 -5.27
N HIS A 39 4.36 11.76 -4.19
CA HIS A 39 5.58 12.53 -3.95
C HIS A 39 6.81 11.78 -4.49
N GLN A 40 7.60 12.48 -5.29
CA GLN A 40 8.82 11.92 -5.87
C GLN A 40 9.82 11.45 -4.81
N ALA A 41 9.94 12.18 -3.70
CA ALA A 41 10.82 11.78 -2.61
C ALA A 41 10.46 10.40 -2.01
N VAL A 42 9.18 10.03 -2.01
CA VAL A 42 8.74 8.70 -1.54
C VAL A 42 9.00 7.63 -2.59
N LEU A 43 8.77 7.94 -3.87
CA LEU A 43 9.13 7.05 -4.98
C LEU A 43 10.65 6.78 -5.02
N ASP A 44 11.48 7.81 -4.80
CA ASP A 44 12.94 7.70 -4.70
C ASP A 44 13.35 6.78 -3.53
N ALA A 45 12.72 6.95 -2.36
CA ALA A 45 12.99 6.12 -1.19
C ALA A 45 12.55 4.66 -1.39
N LEU A 46 11.39 4.44 -2.01
CA LEU A 46 10.90 3.09 -2.35
C LEU A 46 11.81 2.40 -3.37
N GLU A 47 12.24 3.12 -4.41
CA GLU A 47 13.18 2.60 -5.41
C GLU A 47 14.49 2.18 -4.75
N ALA A 48 15.08 3.03 -3.91
CA ALA A 48 16.31 2.70 -3.20
C ALA A 48 16.14 1.45 -2.30
N ALA A 49 15.05 1.38 -1.53
CA ALA A 49 14.78 0.27 -0.64
C ALA A 49 14.51 -1.05 -1.40
N LEU A 50 13.78 -1.00 -2.51
CA LEU A 50 13.50 -2.17 -3.36
C LEU A 50 14.74 -2.63 -4.12
N LEU A 51 15.61 -1.72 -4.55
CA LEU A 51 16.89 -2.04 -5.18
C LEU A 51 17.85 -2.74 -4.22
N GLU A 52 17.87 -2.36 -2.93
CA GLU A 52 18.64 -3.10 -1.92
C GLU A 52 18.17 -4.56 -1.81
N LYS A 53 16.87 -4.80 -2.04
CA LYS A 53 16.25 -6.13 -2.05
C LYS A 53 16.07 -6.69 -3.47
N ALA A 54 16.83 -6.20 -4.47
CA ALA A 54 16.69 -6.60 -5.87
C ALA A 54 16.79 -8.12 -6.11
N LYS A 55 17.50 -8.87 -5.26
CA LYS A 55 17.53 -10.34 -5.31
C LYS A 55 16.14 -10.98 -5.18
N VAL A 56 15.26 -10.37 -4.37
CA VAL A 56 13.90 -10.85 -4.10
C VAL A 56 12.88 -10.19 -5.01
N VAL A 57 13.12 -8.94 -5.41
CA VAL A 57 12.18 -8.14 -6.22
C VAL A 57 12.36 -8.40 -7.73
N GLY A 58 13.57 -8.74 -8.17
CA GLY A 58 13.91 -8.84 -9.60
C GLY A 58 14.09 -7.47 -10.23
N GLY A 59 13.61 -7.31 -11.47
CA GLY A 59 13.67 -6.05 -12.21
C GLY A 59 12.61 -5.05 -11.75
N LEU A 60 13.02 -3.78 -11.70
CA LEU A 60 12.21 -2.63 -11.34
C LEU A 60 12.15 -1.66 -12.52
N VAL A 61 10.96 -1.14 -12.81
CA VAL A 61 10.75 -0.07 -13.80
C VAL A 61 10.11 1.13 -13.10
N ARG A 62 10.52 2.35 -13.47
CA ARG A 62 9.97 3.58 -12.91
C ARG A 62 9.47 4.50 -14.00
N ILE A 63 8.22 4.95 -13.89
CA ILE A 63 7.56 5.85 -14.83
C ILE A 63 6.94 7.03 -14.07
N ASP A 64 7.55 8.19 -14.25
CA ASP A 64 7.09 9.44 -13.62
C ASP A 64 6.77 10.51 -14.66
N GLY A 65 6.21 11.63 -14.20
CA GLY A 65 6.01 12.82 -15.03
C GLY A 65 7.31 13.44 -15.58
N ARG A 66 8.48 13.11 -15.03
CA ARG A 66 9.79 13.51 -15.56
C ARG A 66 10.28 12.63 -16.71
N THR A 67 9.74 11.41 -16.84
CA THR A 67 10.12 10.50 -17.93
C THR A 67 9.56 11.04 -19.24
N PRO A 68 10.41 11.35 -20.24
CA PRO A 68 9.98 11.81 -21.56
C PRO A 68 9.00 10.82 -22.19
N THR A 69 8.01 11.34 -22.92
CA THR A 69 6.96 10.51 -23.53
C THR A 69 7.52 9.39 -24.41
N GLU A 70 8.61 9.66 -25.14
CA GLU A 70 9.31 8.67 -25.98
C GLU A 70 9.82 7.46 -25.21
N HIS A 71 10.21 7.62 -23.93
CA HIS A 71 10.74 6.53 -23.12
C HIS A 71 9.65 5.79 -22.33
N ARG A 72 8.43 6.32 -22.25
CA ARG A 72 7.34 5.68 -21.50
C ARG A 72 6.92 4.36 -22.13
N GLN A 73 6.73 4.35 -23.46
CA GLN A 73 6.27 3.15 -24.16
C GLN A 73 7.29 1.99 -24.07
N PRO A 74 8.60 2.20 -24.31
CA PRO A 74 9.61 1.16 -24.09
C PRO A 74 9.63 0.60 -22.66
N LEU A 75 9.41 1.44 -21.64
CA LEU A 75 9.37 0.99 -20.25
C LEU A 75 8.13 0.15 -19.95
N VAL A 76 6.97 0.53 -20.50
CA VAL A 76 5.74 -0.26 -20.44
C VAL A 76 5.93 -1.60 -21.15
N ASP A 77 6.48 -1.58 -22.37
CA ASP A 77 6.71 -2.78 -23.17
C ASP A 77 7.68 -3.73 -22.45
N ARG A 78 8.72 -3.18 -21.83
CA ARG A 78 9.65 -3.94 -20.99
C ARG A 78 8.95 -4.59 -19.80
N PHE A 79 8.12 -3.82 -19.08
CA PHE A 79 7.34 -4.36 -17.97
C PHE A 79 6.35 -5.45 -18.41
N GLN A 80 5.78 -5.35 -19.61
CA GLN A 80 4.84 -6.36 -20.12
C GLN A 80 5.55 -7.60 -20.65
N SER A 81 6.62 -7.44 -21.43
CA SER A 81 7.34 -8.52 -22.11
C SER A 81 8.29 -9.29 -21.19
N GLU A 82 9.03 -8.61 -20.31
CA GLU A 82 9.99 -9.27 -19.42
C GLU A 82 9.26 -9.80 -18.19
N SER A 83 9.35 -11.11 -17.94
CA SER A 83 8.92 -11.73 -16.67
C SER A 83 9.88 -11.44 -15.52
N SER A 84 11.13 -11.07 -15.85
CA SER A 84 12.15 -10.68 -14.87
C SER A 84 11.83 -9.36 -14.18
N VAL A 85 11.10 -8.45 -14.85
CA VAL A 85 10.62 -7.20 -14.27
C VAL A 85 9.29 -7.46 -13.60
N ARG A 86 9.27 -7.39 -12.26
CA ARG A 86 8.09 -7.73 -11.46
C ARG A 86 7.44 -6.53 -10.81
N VAL A 87 8.16 -5.42 -10.66
CA VAL A 87 7.63 -4.24 -9.99
C VAL A 87 7.76 -3.01 -10.89
N ALA A 88 6.67 -2.28 -11.05
CA ALA A 88 6.67 -0.96 -11.68
C ALA A 88 6.25 0.13 -10.69
N LEU A 89 7.10 1.14 -10.52
CA LEU A 89 6.83 2.36 -9.77
C LEU A 89 6.23 3.40 -10.73
N LEU A 90 5.06 3.93 -10.37
CA LEU A 90 4.37 4.93 -11.15
C LEU A 90 4.00 6.13 -10.30
N SER A 91 4.18 7.33 -10.84
CA SER A 91 3.55 8.50 -10.24
C SER A 91 2.06 8.58 -10.61
N ILE A 92 1.22 9.03 -9.68
CA ILE A 92 -0.23 9.24 -9.95
C ILE A 92 -0.43 10.18 -11.14
N ASN A 93 0.44 11.18 -11.31
CA ASN A 93 0.42 12.09 -12.45
C ASN A 93 0.78 11.39 -13.78
N ALA A 94 1.62 10.36 -13.75
CA ALA A 94 1.95 9.54 -14.91
C ALA A 94 0.91 8.47 -15.21
N ALA A 95 0.01 8.13 -14.26
CA ALA A 95 -1.09 7.21 -14.51
C ALA A 95 -2.19 7.81 -15.42
N GLY A 96 -2.36 9.13 -15.39
CA GLY A 96 -3.40 9.85 -16.14
C GLY A 96 -3.18 9.93 -17.66
N VAL A 97 -2.04 9.46 -18.19
CA VAL A 97 -1.73 9.45 -19.63
C VAL A 97 -2.13 8.17 -20.36
N GLY A 98 -2.86 7.24 -19.71
CA GLY A 98 -3.43 6.07 -20.39
C GLY A 98 -2.41 4.95 -20.67
N LEU A 99 -1.46 4.73 -19.76
CA LEU A 99 -0.53 3.60 -19.85
C LEU A 99 -1.31 2.30 -19.62
N THR A 100 -1.30 1.40 -20.61
CA THR A 100 -1.98 0.10 -20.53
C THR A 100 -1.02 -0.93 -19.93
N LEU A 101 -1.09 -1.13 -18.61
CA LEU A 101 -0.24 -2.08 -17.86
C LEU A 101 -1.01 -3.36 -17.51
N THR A 102 -1.52 -4.05 -18.54
CA THR A 102 -2.38 -5.25 -18.38
C THR A 102 -1.66 -6.46 -17.77
N ALA A 103 -0.33 -6.48 -17.81
CA ALA A 103 0.46 -7.56 -17.23
C ALA A 103 0.49 -7.56 -15.69
N ALA A 104 0.07 -6.46 -15.04
CA ALA A 104 0.05 -6.37 -13.60
C ALA A 104 -1.19 -7.06 -13.00
N SER A 105 -1.00 -7.86 -11.96
CA SER A 105 -2.09 -8.55 -11.26
C SER A 105 -2.51 -7.84 -9.99
N LEU A 106 -1.62 -7.05 -9.38
CA LEU A 106 -1.91 -6.33 -8.14
C LEU A 106 -1.37 -4.90 -8.18
N VAL A 107 -2.16 -3.99 -7.61
CA VAL A 107 -1.88 -2.57 -7.51
C VAL A 107 -1.81 -2.16 -6.04
N ILE A 108 -0.70 -1.54 -5.64
CA ILE A 108 -0.44 -1.06 -4.29
C ILE A 108 -0.23 0.45 -4.35
N PHE A 109 -0.89 1.19 -3.47
CA PHE A 109 -0.68 2.63 -3.34
C PHE A 109 0.20 2.91 -2.13
N ALA A 110 1.37 3.50 -2.37
CA ALA A 110 2.32 3.80 -1.31
C ALA A 110 1.95 5.07 -0.51
N GLU A 111 1.22 6.01 -1.13
CA GLU A 111 0.99 7.34 -0.57
C GLU A 111 -0.46 7.81 -0.55
N LEU A 112 -1.39 7.10 -1.19
CA LEU A 112 -2.78 7.33 -0.88
C LEU A 112 -2.97 6.90 0.56
N SER A 113 -3.27 7.88 1.40
CA SER A 113 -3.56 7.79 2.81
C SER A 113 -4.37 6.54 3.15
N TRP A 114 -3.71 5.39 3.34
CA TRP A 114 -4.26 4.35 4.18
C TRP A 114 -4.11 4.90 5.58
N ASN A 115 -5.08 5.75 5.91
CA ASN A 115 -5.14 6.48 7.15
C ASN A 115 -5.49 5.46 8.23
N VAL A 116 -4.49 4.70 8.66
CA VAL A 116 -4.56 3.87 9.86
C VAL A 116 -4.84 4.75 11.09
N ALA A 117 -4.48 6.04 11.05
CA ALA A 117 -4.83 7.01 12.08
C ALA A 117 -6.30 7.47 12.04
N PHE A 118 -6.96 7.47 10.87
CA PHE A 118 -8.41 7.72 10.76
C PHE A 118 -9.22 6.49 11.15
N LEU A 119 -8.73 5.28 10.86
CA LEU A 119 -9.30 4.06 11.44
C LEU A 119 -9.15 4.04 12.97
N LEU A 120 -8.00 4.44 13.51
CA LEU A 120 -7.77 4.49 14.95
C LEU A 120 -8.55 5.61 15.67
N GLN A 121 -8.78 6.76 15.03
CA GLN A 121 -9.65 7.82 15.55
C GLN A 121 -11.15 7.53 15.36
N VAL A 122 -11.55 6.67 14.43
CA VAL A 122 -12.92 6.10 14.35
C VAL A 122 -13.15 5.01 15.40
N THR A 123 -12.12 4.20 15.72
CA THR A 123 -12.15 3.30 16.89
C THR A 123 -11.85 4.02 18.20
N GLY A 124 -11.75 5.36 18.15
CA GLY A 124 -11.45 6.24 19.28
C GLY A 124 -12.67 6.67 20.10
N CYS A 125 -13.71 5.85 20.19
CA CYS A 125 -14.73 5.99 21.23
C CYS A 125 -14.72 4.78 22.17
N HIS A 126 -14.03 5.00 23.28
CA HIS A 126 -14.15 4.35 24.58
C HIS A 126 -13.52 2.97 24.79
N GLY A 127 -12.27 3.02 25.26
CA GLY A 127 -11.84 2.16 26.35
C GLY A 127 -12.76 2.33 27.56
N ARG A 128 -13.69 1.39 27.73
CA ARG A 128 -14.03 0.78 29.03
C ARG A 128 -14.45 -0.65 28.75
N SER A 129 -13.56 -1.58 29.10
CA SER A 129 -13.83 -2.99 29.44
C SER A 129 -15.22 -3.49 29.05
N ALA A 130 -15.40 -3.81 27.76
CA ALA A 130 -16.58 -4.53 27.30
C ALA A 130 -16.36 -6.02 27.56
N ARG A 131 -16.80 -6.46 28.74
CA ARG A 131 -16.99 -7.88 29.03
C ARG A 131 -17.94 -8.44 27.95
N VAL A 132 -17.54 -9.54 27.33
CA VAL A 132 -18.35 -10.27 26.33
C VAL A 132 -19.76 -10.47 26.90
N PRO A 133 -20.85 -10.02 26.23
CA PRO A 133 -22.18 -10.34 26.70
C PRO A 133 -22.47 -11.80 26.32
N THR A 134 -22.34 -12.70 27.28
CA THR A 134 -22.98 -14.01 27.19
C THR A 134 -24.48 -13.79 27.19
N CYS A 135 -25.13 -14.04 26.06
CA CYS A 135 -26.58 -14.06 25.94
C CYS A 135 -27.14 -15.20 26.79
N VAL A 136 -27.65 -14.90 27.99
CA VAL A 136 -28.47 -15.82 28.77
C VAL A 136 -29.94 -15.46 28.52
N PRO A 137 -30.75 -16.33 27.89
CA PRO A 137 -32.17 -16.06 27.73
C PRO A 137 -32.88 -16.29 29.07
N ARG A 138 -33.44 -15.23 29.67
CA ARG A 138 -34.33 -15.36 30.84
C ARG A 138 -35.78 -15.33 30.37
N SER A 139 -36.44 -16.47 30.57
CA SER A 139 -37.88 -16.69 30.42
C SER A 139 -38.71 -15.67 31.21
N ALA A 140 -39.77 -15.18 30.59
CA ALA A 140 -40.75 -14.27 31.17
C ALA A 140 -41.63 -14.97 32.20
N SER A 141 -41.72 -14.42 33.42
CA SER A 141 -42.88 -14.60 34.29
C SER A 141 -42.82 -13.65 35.50
N GLY A 142 -43.72 -12.67 35.53
CA GLY A 142 -44.64 -12.47 36.66
C GLY A 142 -44.24 -11.59 37.87
N VAL A 143 -44.83 -10.39 37.89
CA VAL A 143 -45.48 -9.70 39.03
C VAL A 143 -44.60 -8.93 40.04
N PRO A 144 -44.97 -7.67 40.39
CA PRO A 144 -44.34 -6.89 41.46
C PRO A 144 -44.98 -7.17 42.83
N VAL A 145 -44.19 -7.19 43.90
CA VAL A 145 -44.70 -7.11 45.28
C VAL A 145 -43.91 -6.06 46.04
N THR A 146 -44.64 -5.05 46.49
CA THR A 146 -44.27 -4.08 47.51
C THR A 146 -44.12 -4.75 48.87
N SER A 147 -43.15 -4.32 49.68
CA SER A 147 -43.43 -3.81 51.02
C SER A 147 -42.30 -2.95 51.54
#